data_AF-A0A6J7G2T7-F1
#
_entry.id   AF-A0A6J7G2T7-F1
#
_cell.length_a   1.000
_cell.length_b   1.000
_cell.length_c   1.000
_cell.angle_alpha   90.00
_cell.angle_beta   90.00
_cell.angle_gamma   90.00
#
_symmetry.space_group_name_H-M   'P 1'
#
loop_
_entity.id
_entity.type
_entity.pdbx_description
1 polymer ?
#
loop_
_entity_poly.entity_id
_entity_poly.type
_entity_poly.pdbx_seq_one_letter_code
_entity_poly.pdbx_strand_id
1 'polypeptide(L)'
;MSSVWQIAALVCTFLQWWVIIITGKRNQSLWNVQRNWLGYAARVQAYSTYMFDKFPNIGAEPNGEPTEFTFEFDAKASRLKTLFRFLLLIPAFIVAIFTGIGFLVCAELTWLAILFTGKQPRGMFDFMLKFHRFACQLSASIMYMTDESPKFGA
;
A
#
# COMPACT_ATOMS: atom_id res chain seq x y z
N MET A 1 -9.19 -11.15 -12.65
CA MET A 1 -9.87 -10.90 -11.36
C MET A 1 -9.30 -9.72 -10.57
N SER A 2 -8.00 -9.40 -10.68
CA SER A 2 -7.38 -8.23 -10.03
C SER A 2 -7.99 -6.87 -10.48
N SER A 3 -8.41 -6.76 -11.73
CA SER A 3 -8.92 -5.51 -12.31
C SER A 3 -10.25 -5.04 -11.70
N VAL A 4 -11.12 -5.96 -11.27
CA VAL A 4 -12.44 -5.62 -10.70
C VAL A 4 -12.29 -4.97 -9.33
N TRP A 5 -11.43 -5.55 -8.48
CA TRP A 5 -11.15 -5.01 -7.15
C TRP A 5 -10.45 -3.66 -7.21
N GLN A 6 -9.55 -3.47 -8.18
CA GLN A 6 -8.92 -2.19 -8.43
C GLN A 6 -9.94 -1.11 -8.81
N ILE A 7 -10.87 -1.42 -9.72
CA ILE A 7 -11.94 -0.49 -10.11
C ILE A 7 -12.83 -0.17 -8.90
N ALA A 8 -13.21 -1.17 -8.11
CA ALA A 8 -14.01 -0.95 -6.90
C ALA A 8 -13.30 -0.02 -5.90
N ALA A 9 -12.00 -0.20 -5.69
CA ALA A 9 -11.20 0.68 -4.83
C ALA A 9 -11.10 2.11 -5.38
N LEU A 10 -10.98 2.28 -6.70
CA LEU A 10 -10.98 3.60 -7.34
C LEU A 10 -12.33 4.31 -7.18
N VAL A 11 -13.43 3.59 -7.39
CA VAL A 11 -14.79 4.12 -7.17
C VAL A 11 -14.98 4.50 -5.71
N CYS A 12 -14.58 3.63 -4.77
CA CYS A 12 -14.66 3.92 -3.34
C CYS A 12 -13.84 5.17 -2.97
N THR A 13 -12.64 5.31 -3.54
CA THR A 13 -11.76 6.46 -3.31
C THR A 13 -12.38 7.76 -3.82
N PHE A 14 -12.99 7.73 -5.01
CA PHE A 14 -13.69 8.88 -5.57
C PHE A 14 -14.91 9.28 -4.73
N LEU A 15 -15.71 8.31 -4.29
CA LEU A 15 -16.84 8.56 -3.39
C LEU A 15 -16.37 9.10 -2.04
N GLN A 16 -15.31 8.53 -1.48
CA GLN A 16 -14.73 8.94 -0.20
C GLN A 16 -14.25 10.39 -0.25
N TRP A 17 -13.65 10.82 -1.36
CA TRP A 17 -13.23 12.21 -1.57
C TRP A 17 -14.40 13.19 -1.44
N TRP A 18 -15.51 12.92 -2.14
CA TRP A 18 -16.72 13.74 -2.04
C TRP A 18 -17.31 13.74 -0.64
N VAL A 19 -17.41 12.57 -0.01
CA VAL A 19 -17.94 12.44 1.36
C VAL A 19 -17.12 13.29 2.33
N ILE A 20 -15.79 13.23 2.27
CA ILE A 20 -14.93 14.02 3.14
C ILE A 20 -15.07 15.51 2.83
N ILE A 21 -15.11 15.91 1.55
CA ILE A 21 -15.25 17.32 1.19
C ILE A 21 -16.56 17.93 1.68
N ILE A 22 -17.65 17.16 1.72
CA ILE A 22 -18.97 17.65 2.17
C ILE A 22 -19.09 17.58 3.69
N THR A 23 -18.68 16.46 4.30
CA THR A 23 -18.97 16.14 5.72
C THR A 23 -17.80 16.39 6.67
N GLY A 24 -16.56 16.45 6.16
CA GLY A 24 -15.35 16.44 6.98
C GLY A 24 -15.10 15.11 7.71
N LYS A 25 -15.82 14.04 7.35
CA LYS A 25 -15.71 12.73 7.98
C LYS A 25 -15.47 11.64 6.94
N ARG A 26 -14.71 10.62 7.32
CA ARG A 26 -14.51 9.39 6.51
C ARG A 26 -15.71 8.47 6.66
N ASN A 27 -16.14 7.85 5.56
CA ASN A 27 -17.14 6.79 5.61
C ASN A 27 -16.46 5.46 5.96
N GLN A 28 -16.99 4.75 6.96
CA GLN A 28 -16.41 3.50 7.43
C GLN A 28 -16.59 2.34 6.43
N SER A 29 -17.72 2.27 5.73
CA SER A 29 -17.99 1.20 4.75
C SER A 29 -17.04 1.30 3.54
N LEU A 30 -16.85 2.50 2.99
CA LEU A 30 -15.89 2.74 1.91
C LEU A 30 -14.46 2.42 2.36
N TRP A 31 -14.10 2.87 3.56
CA TRP A 31 -12.79 2.61 4.16
C TRP A 31 -12.52 1.12 4.38
N ASN A 32 -13.52 0.34 4.80
CA ASN A 32 -13.39 -1.11 4.97
C ASN A 32 -13.08 -1.81 3.64
N VAL A 33 -13.75 -1.41 2.54
CA VAL A 33 -13.46 -1.96 1.20
C VAL A 33 -12.04 -1.63 0.77
N GLN A 34 -11.61 -0.38 0.96
CA GLN A 34 -10.25 0.07 0.64
C GLN A 34 -9.19 -0.68 1.46
N ARG A 35 -9.41 -0.82 2.77
CA ARG A 35 -8.52 -1.59 3.67
C ARG A 35 -8.38 -3.04 3.21
N ASN A 36 -9.50 -3.69 2.91
CA ASN A 36 -9.51 -5.09 2.49
C ASN A 36 -8.73 -5.28 1.17
N TRP A 37 -8.95 -4.40 0.21
CA TRP A 37 -8.20 -4.40 -1.05
C TRP A 37 -6.70 -4.15 -0.84
N LEU A 38 -6.34 -3.12 -0.07
CA LEU A 38 -4.94 -2.74 0.15
C LEU A 38 -4.18 -3.83 0.91
N GLY A 39 -4.80 -4.46 1.91
CA GLY A 39 -4.23 -5.61 2.61
C GLY A 39 -3.98 -6.80 1.68
N TYR A 40 -4.94 -7.14 0.82
CA TYR A 40 -4.75 -8.19 -0.18
C TYR A 40 -3.66 -7.84 -1.20
N ALA A 41 -3.66 -6.60 -1.71
CA ALA A 41 -2.67 -6.14 -2.68
C ALA A 41 -1.24 -6.16 -2.10
N ALA A 42 -1.07 -5.78 -0.83
CA ALA A 42 0.21 -5.86 -0.12
C ALA A 42 0.71 -7.31 -0.07
N ARG A 43 -0.14 -8.26 0.30
CA ARG A 43 0.21 -9.69 0.32
C ARG A 43 0.59 -10.23 -1.06
N VAL A 44 -0.20 -9.91 -2.09
CA VAL A 44 0.10 -10.31 -3.47
C VAL A 44 1.44 -9.74 -3.92
N GLN A 45 1.74 -8.48 -3.61
CA GLN A 45 2.99 -7.87 -4.02
C GLN A 45 4.20 -8.46 -3.26
N ALA A 46 4.06 -8.76 -1.96
CA ALA A 46 5.08 -9.46 -1.19
C ALA A 46 5.36 -10.87 -1.73
N TYR A 47 4.31 -11.62 -2.12
CA TYR A 47 4.46 -12.92 -2.78
C TYR A 47 5.15 -12.81 -4.13
N SER A 48 4.72 -11.86 -4.98
CA SER A 48 5.29 -11.68 -6.34
C SER A 48 6.76 -11.27 -6.34
N THR A 49 7.26 -10.75 -5.22
CA THR A 49 8.63 -10.24 -5.09
C THR A 49 9.45 -11.05 -4.10
N TYR A 50 9.09 -12.31 -3.87
CA TYR A 50 9.87 -13.29 -3.11
C TYR A 50 10.13 -12.87 -1.65
N MET A 51 9.29 -11.99 -1.10
CA MET A 51 9.34 -11.63 0.32
C MET A 51 8.51 -12.60 1.17
N PHE A 52 7.60 -13.34 0.54
CA PHE A 52 6.70 -14.28 1.18
C PHE A 52 6.46 -15.48 0.26
N ASP A 53 6.75 -16.70 0.75
CA ASP A 53 6.73 -17.90 -0.11
C ASP A 53 5.35 -18.53 -0.29
N LYS A 54 4.44 -18.34 0.68
CA LYS A 54 3.12 -18.96 0.64
C LYS A 54 2.19 -18.12 -0.24
N PHE A 55 1.40 -18.79 -1.08
CA PHE A 55 0.38 -18.10 -1.87
C PHE A 55 -0.59 -17.35 -0.95
N PRO A 56 -0.88 -16.07 -1.21
CA PRO A 56 -1.66 -15.23 -0.32
C PRO A 56 -3.13 -15.66 -0.30
N ASN A 57 -3.71 -15.67 0.89
CA ASN A 57 -5.13 -15.89 1.08
C ASN A 57 -5.94 -14.81 0.36
N ILE A 58 -6.94 -15.25 -0.40
CA ILE A 58 -7.86 -14.35 -1.09
C ILE A 58 -8.78 -13.70 -0.06
N GLY A 59 -8.85 -12.38 -0.08
CA GLY A 59 -9.73 -11.60 0.80
C GLY A 59 -8.96 -10.74 1.79
N ALA A 60 -9.67 -10.28 2.82
CA ALA A 60 -9.17 -9.29 3.76
C ALA A 60 -8.34 -9.89 4.91
N GLU A 61 -8.68 -11.08 5.36
CA GLU A 61 -8.11 -11.68 6.57
C GLU A 61 -6.74 -12.32 6.29
N PRO A 62 -5.69 -11.94 7.04
CA PRO A 62 -4.37 -12.54 6.91
C PRO A 62 -4.35 -14.04 7.27
N ASN A 63 -5.28 -14.53 8.11
CA ASN A 63 -5.40 -15.96 8.49
C ASN A 63 -4.04 -16.66 8.76
N GLY A 64 -3.22 -16.05 9.64
CA GLY A 64 -1.90 -16.57 10.02
C GLY A 64 -0.75 -16.15 9.11
N GLU A 65 -0.94 -15.19 8.21
CA GLU A 65 0.12 -14.64 7.36
C GLU A 65 0.94 -13.55 8.08
N PRO A 66 2.26 -13.47 7.83
CA PRO A 66 3.15 -12.51 8.49
C PRO A 66 2.97 -11.07 7.99
N THR A 67 2.31 -10.88 6.85
CA THR A 67 2.07 -9.56 6.25
C THR A 67 0.69 -9.06 6.68
N GLU A 68 0.65 -8.37 7.82
CA GLU A 68 -0.56 -7.72 8.32
C GLU A 68 -0.54 -6.22 7.99
N PHE A 69 -1.62 -5.74 7.37
CA PHE A 69 -1.83 -4.33 7.12
C PHE A 69 -2.77 -3.78 8.20
N THR A 70 -2.20 -3.21 9.25
CA THR A 70 -2.95 -2.57 10.34
C THR A 70 -2.95 -1.06 10.15
N PHE A 71 -4.10 -0.52 9.75
CA PHE A 71 -4.39 0.91 9.84
C PHE A 71 -5.62 1.08 10.72
N GLU A 72 -5.57 1.99 11.67
CA GLU A 72 -6.73 2.31 12.50
C GLU A 72 -7.69 3.20 11.73
N PHE A 73 -8.99 2.94 11.88
CA PHE A 73 -10.02 3.79 11.31
C PHE A 73 -10.18 5.05 12.17
N ASP A 74 -9.91 6.21 11.57
CA ASP A 74 -10.29 7.50 12.14
C ASP A 74 -11.42 8.12 11.30
N ALA A 75 -12.50 8.52 11.96
CA ALA A 75 -13.63 9.16 11.32
C ALA A 75 -13.34 10.60 10.91
N LYS A 76 -12.41 11.31 11.57
CA LYS A 76 -12.13 12.72 11.30
C LYS A 76 -11.15 12.85 10.13
N ALA A 77 -11.48 13.75 9.19
CA ALA A 77 -10.59 14.08 8.08
C ALA A 77 -10.58 15.58 7.79
N SER A 78 -9.41 16.11 7.49
CA SER A 78 -9.25 17.51 7.12
C SER A 78 -9.65 17.75 5.66
N ARG A 79 -10.74 18.50 5.46
CA ARG A 79 -11.27 18.88 4.12
C ARG A 79 -10.20 19.53 3.23
N LEU A 80 -9.39 20.42 3.81
CA LEU A 80 -8.32 21.11 3.09
C LEU A 80 -7.20 20.15 2.67
N LYS A 81 -6.77 19.25 3.56
CA LYS A 81 -5.76 18.24 3.21
C LYS A 81 -6.28 17.27 2.15
N THR A 82 -7.57 16.92 2.19
CA THR A 82 -8.23 16.09 1.18
C THR A 82 -8.28 16.79 -0.18
N LEU A 83 -8.62 18.07 -0.21
CA LEU A 83 -8.68 18.86 -1.43
C LEU A 83 -7.28 19.00 -2.06
N PHE A 84 -6.30 19.46 -1.30
CA PHE A 84 -4.93 19.67 -1.79
C PHE A 84 -4.02 18.43 -1.71
N ARG A 85 -4.59 17.24 -1.52
CA ARG A 85 -3.84 16.00 -1.32
C ARG A 85 -2.89 15.71 -2.47
N PHE A 86 -3.33 15.94 -3.71
CA PHE A 86 -2.51 15.72 -4.90
C PHE A 86 -1.23 16.56 -4.89
N LEU A 87 -1.30 17.82 -4.43
CA LEU A 87 -0.14 18.70 -4.30
C LEU A 87 0.77 18.27 -3.13
N LEU A 88 0.16 17.89 -1.99
CA LEU A 88 0.89 17.42 -0.80
C LEU A 88 1.65 16.10 -1.05
N LEU A 89 1.17 15.27 -1.97
CA LEU A 89 1.78 13.98 -2.29
C LEU A 89 2.85 14.06 -3.38
N ILE A 90 3.05 15.21 -4.05
CA ILE A 90 4.10 15.34 -5.08
C ILE A 90 5.49 14.90 -4.55
N PRO A 91 5.96 15.34 -3.38
CA PRO A 91 7.25 14.89 -2.86
C PRO A 91 7.29 13.38 -2.61
N ALA A 92 6.18 12.81 -2.14
CA ALA A 92 6.07 11.37 -1.92
C ALA A 92 6.12 10.58 -3.24
N PHE A 93 5.49 11.08 -4.31
CA PHE A 93 5.59 10.47 -5.63
C PHE A 93 7.02 10.50 -6.18
N ILE A 94 7.75 11.59 -5.97
CA ILE A 94 9.17 11.66 -6.36
C ILE A 94 9.97 10.56 -5.66
N VAL A 95 9.82 10.44 -4.33
CA VAL A 95 10.48 9.37 -3.56
C VAL A 95 10.05 7.98 -4.03
N ALA A 96 8.77 7.78 -4.35
CA ALA A 96 8.23 6.53 -4.87
C ALA A 96 8.87 6.12 -6.19
N ILE A 97 9.12 7.07 -7.09
CA ILE A 97 9.77 6.80 -8.38
C ILE A 97 11.20 6.30 -8.15
N PHE A 98 12.02 7.03 -7.39
CA PHE A 98 13.42 6.65 -7.15
C PHE A 98 13.54 5.32 -6.40
N THR A 99 12.78 5.15 -5.32
CA THR A 99 12.82 3.93 -4.51
C THR A 99 12.18 2.74 -5.23
N GLY A 100 11.19 2.98 -6.10
CA GLY A 100 10.57 1.95 -6.94
C GLY A 100 11.52 1.37 -7.98
N ILE A 101 12.39 2.18 -8.58
CA ILE A 101 13.44 1.67 -9.48
C ILE A 101 14.39 0.74 -8.71
N GLY A 102 14.85 1.18 -7.54
CA GLY A 102 15.68 0.33 -6.67
C GLY A 102 14.99 -0.97 -6.28
N PHE A 103 13.67 -0.93 -6.04
CA PHE A 103 12.87 -2.10 -5.68
C PHE A 103 12.82 -3.13 -6.81
N LEU A 104 12.58 -2.68 -8.04
CA LEU A 104 12.57 -3.56 -9.21
C LEU A 104 13.94 -4.22 -9.41
N VAL A 105 15.03 -3.45 -9.33
CA VAL A 105 16.39 -3.98 -9.44
C VAL A 105 16.68 -5.00 -8.32
N CYS A 106 16.33 -4.67 -7.07
CA CYS A 106 16.48 -5.59 -5.95
C CYS A 106 15.68 -6.87 -6.13
N ALA A 107 14.45 -6.80 -6.65
CA ALA A 107 13.60 -7.99 -6.87
C ALA A 107 14.23 -8.94 -7.90
N GLU A 108 14.74 -8.43 -9.01
CA GLU A 108 15.41 -9.24 -10.04
C GLU A 108 16.72 -9.87 -9.52
N LEU A 109 17.54 -9.07 -8.83
CA LEU A 109 18.78 -9.58 -8.22
C LEU A 109 18.51 -10.60 -7.11
N THR A 110 17.43 -10.41 -6.37
CA THR A 110 16.96 -11.33 -5.33
C THR A 110 16.58 -12.67 -5.91
N TRP A 111 15.78 -12.67 -6.99
CA TRP A 111 15.40 -13.90 -7.69
C TRP A 111 16.62 -14.68 -8.17
N LEU A 112 17.58 -13.99 -8.80
CA LEU A 112 18.85 -14.59 -9.23
C LEU A 112 19.65 -15.13 -8.03
N ALA A 113 19.76 -14.36 -6.96
CA ALA A 113 20.49 -14.78 -5.76
C ALA A 113 19.88 -16.04 -5.12
N ILE A 114 18.55 -16.13 -5.03
CA ILE A 114 17.87 -17.33 -4.55
C ILE A 114 18.15 -18.51 -5.49
N LEU A 115 18.10 -18.33 -6.81
CA LEU A 115 18.35 -19.39 -7.78
C LEU A 115 19.75 -20.02 -7.61
N PHE A 116 20.78 -19.19 -7.39
CA PHE A 116 22.16 -19.67 -7.29
C PHE A 116 22.57 -20.09 -5.87
N THR A 117 22.05 -19.43 -4.84
CA THR A 117 22.50 -19.61 -3.44
C THR A 117 21.47 -20.32 -2.55
N GLY A 118 20.23 -20.44 -3.01
CA GLY A 118 19.09 -20.94 -2.23
C GLY A 118 18.70 -20.05 -1.05
N LYS A 119 19.24 -18.83 -0.95
CA LYS A 119 19.07 -17.95 0.21
C LYS A 119 18.70 -16.53 -0.21
N GLN A 120 17.82 -15.93 0.59
CA GLN A 120 17.41 -14.53 0.43
C GLN A 120 18.50 -13.58 0.95
N PRO A 121 19.05 -12.67 0.13
CA PRO A 121 19.98 -11.65 0.61
C PRO A 121 19.27 -10.67 1.55
N ARG A 122 19.68 -10.66 2.83
CA ARG A 122 19.01 -9.86 3.88
C ARG A 122 18.96 -8.37 3.57
N GLY A 123 20.04 -7.80 3.02
CA GLY A 123 20.08 -6.38 2.66
C GLY A 123 19.07 -6.00 1.57
N MET A 124 18.82 -6.88 0.59
CA MET A 124 17.81 -6.66 -0.45
C MET A 124 16.40 -6.77 0.15
N PHE A 125 16.18 -7.79 0.98
CA PHE A 125 14.91 -7.96 1.70
C PHE A 125 14.57 -6.73 2.55
N ASP A 126 15.52 -6.22 3.33
CA ASP A 126 15.31 -5.05 4.20
C ASP A 126 14.95 -3.79 3.40
N PHE A 127 15.59 -3.58 2.24
CA PHE A 127 15.24 -2.50 1.32
C PHE A 127 13.84 -2.67 0.75
N MET A 128 13.53 -3.87 0.25
CA MET A 128 12.23 -4.19 -0.33
C MET A 128 11.10 -4.02 0.70
N LEU A 129 11.33 -4.40 1.96
CA LEU A 129 10.40 -4.19 3.06
C LEU A 129 10.14 -2.71 3.33
N LYS A 130 11.18 -1.87 3.35
CA LYS A 130 11.04 -0.42 3.51
C LYS A 130 10.22 0.19 2.37
N PHE A 131 10.50 -0.22 1.13
CA PHE A 131 9.72 0.21 -0.02
C PHE A 131 8.26 -0.23 0.08
N HIS A 132 8.01 -1.50 0.44
CA HIS A 132 6.67 -2.04 0.55
C HIS A 132 5.82 -1.31 1.59
N ARG A 133 6.39 -1.00 2.77
CA ARG A 133 5.74 -0.17 3.80
C ARG A 133 5.42 1.23 3.29
N PHE A 134 6.39 1.85 2.62
CA PHE A 134 6.21 3.18 2.03
C PHE A 134 5.10 3.19 0.96
N ALA A 135 5.09 2.19 0.07
CA ALA A 135 4.05 2.03 -0.94
C ALA A 135 2.66 1.88 -0.30
N CYS A 136 2.55 1.07 0.76
CA CYS A 136 1.31 0.92 1.53
C CYS A 136 0.84 2.25 2.15
N GLN A 137 1.74 3.02 2.76
CA GLN A 137 1.41 4.36 3.31
C GLN A 137 0.97 5.33 2.21
N LEU A 138 1.64 5.32 1.06
CA LEU A 138 1.29 6.15 -0.09
C LEU A 138 -0.07 5.77 -0.66
N SER A 139 -0.36 4.47 -0.83
CA SER A 139 -1.66 3.99 -1.27
C SER A 139 -2.78 4.36 -0.28
N ALA A 140 -2.57 4.16 1.02
CA ALA A 140 -3.52 4.58 2.05
C ALA A 140 -3.77 6.10 2.01
N SER A 141 -2.73 6.87 1.72
CA SER A 141 -2.81 8.32 1.58
C SER A 141 -3.58 8.78 0.35
N ILE A 142 -3.41 8.10 -0.80
CA ILE A 142 -4.15 8.34 -2.05
C ILE A 142 -5.62 7.94 -1.89
N MET A 143 -5.89 6.85 -1.17
CA MET A 143 -7.24 6.35 -0.91
C MET A 143 -7.99 7.16 0.17
N TYR A 144 -7.39 8.22 0.71
CA TYR A 144 -7.94 9.03 1.81
C TYR A 144 -8.24 8.24 3.09
N MET A 145 -7.47 7.18 3.35
CA MET A 145 -7.60 6.36 4.55
C MET A 145 -6.95 7.01 5.78
N THR A 146 -5.95 7.86 5.57
CA THR A 146 -5.23 8.62 6.60
C THR A 146 -4.94 10.05 6.13
N ASP A 147 -4.81 10.98 7.07
CA ASP A 147 -4.38 12.35 6.80
C ASP A 147 -2.86 12.52 6.94
N GLU A 148 -2.16 11.52 7.46
CA GLU A 148 -0.71 11.54 7.61
C GLU A 148 -0.01 11.50 6.25
N SER A 149 1.16 12.14 6.17
CA SER A 149 2.00 12.10 4.97
C SER A 149 2.87 10.86 5.00
N PRO A 150 3.02 10.13 3.88
CA PRO A 150 3.85 8.93 3.82
C PRO A 150 5.33 9.26 4.02
N LYS A 151 6.05 8.41 4.74
CA LYS A 151 7.47 8.59 5.07
C LYS A 151 8.25 7.34 4.68
N PHE A 152 9.25 7.52 3.83
CA PHE A 152 10.16 6.42 3.49
C PHE A 152 11.12 6.18 4.66
N GLY A 153 11.24 4.92 5.10
CA GLY A 153 12.15 4.51 6.17
C GLY A 153 11.61 4.65 7.60
N ALA A 154 10.30 4.90 7.76
CA ALA A 154 9.60 4.83 9.06
C ALA A 154 9.37 3.38 9.54
#